data_AF-A0A8H2X094-F1
#
_entry.id   AF-A0A8H2X094-F1
#
_cell.length_a   1.000
_cell.length_b   1.000
_cell.length_c   1.000
_cell.angle_alpha   90.00
_cell.angle_beta   90.00
_cell.angle_gamma   90.00
#
_symmetry.space_group_name_H-M   'P 1'
#
loop_
_entity.id
_entity.type
_entity.pdbx_description
1 polymer ?
#
loop_
_entity_poly.entity_id
_entity_poly.type
_entity_poly.pdbx_seq_one_letter_code
_entity_poly.pdbx_strand_id
1 'polypeptide(L)'
;MTSLVCSRIYTPERTSGFRDQINNWCDRVRIPHIQFNTSETTYLDEAGHKLYQAVPILPKIIVLGSNRAQYDQRFAMVPTDAQIGWGTSTRKAEENSAQNLMMSGYCCI
;
A
#
# COMPACT_ATOMS: atom_id res chain seq x y z
N MET A 1 19.13 1.92 -17.47
CA MET A 1 18.13 0.87 -17.21
C MET A 1 16.88 1.56 -16.66
N THR A 2 15.84 1.70 -17.47
CA THR A 2 14.57 2.37 -17.11
C THR A 2 13.65 1.37 -16.42
N SER A 3 13.55 1.46 -15.09
CA SER A 3 12.55 0.72 -14.31
C SER A 3 11.16 1.20 -14.69
N LEU A 4 10.31 0.29 -15.17
CA LEU A 4 8.93 0.58 -15.54
C LEU A 4 8.08 0.60 -14.27
N VAL A 5 7.76 1.81 -13.80
CA VAL A 5 6.84 2.01 -12.67
C VAL A 5 5.42 1.92 -13.21
N CYS A 6 4.72 0.81 -12.96
CA CYS A 6 3.32 0.62 -13.33
C CYS A 6 2.41 1.04 -12.18
N SER A 7 1.76 2.20 -12.29
CA SER A 7 0.71 2.61 -11.37
C SER A 7 -0.65 2.11 -11.88
N ARG A 8 -1.37 1.33 -11.07
CA ARG A 8 -2.72 0.82 -11.40
C ARG A 8 -3.74 1.38 -10.42
N ILE A 9 -4.75 2.09 -10.93
CA ILE A 9 -5.91 2.52 -10.15
C ILE A 9 -6.76 1.27 -9.90
N TYR A 10 -6.94 0.90 -8.63
CA TYR A 10 -7.62 -0.32 -8.22
C TYR A 10 -9.14 -0.11 -8.15
N THR A 11 -9.91 -1.14 -8.53
CA THR A 11 -11.38 -1.16 -8.40
C THR A 11 -11.72 -2.31 -7.45
N PRO A 12 -12.44 -2.06 -6.34
CA PRO A 12 -12.68 -3.07 -5.31
C PRO A 12 -13.56 -4.21 -5.82
N GLU A 13 -13.03 -5.43 -5.81
CA GLU A 13 -13.80 -6.67 -5.95
C GLU A 13 -14.11 -7.24 -4.56
N ARG A 14 -15.31 -7.76 -4.36
CA ARG A 14 -15.88 -8.22 -3.07
C ARG A 14 -15.19 -9.45 -2.44
N THR A 15 -13.92 -9.69 -2.69
CA THR A 15 -13.15 -10.84 -2.17
C THR A 15 -12.09 -10.38 -1.17
N SER A 16 -12.53 -9.99 0.03
CA SER A 16 -11.80 -9.97 1.30
C SER A 16 -10.26 -9.82 1.26
N GLY A 17 -9.73 -8.85 0.52
CA GLY A 17 -8.31 -8.48 0.56
C GLY A 17 -8.04 -7.40 1.61
N PHE A 18 -6.83 -7.37 2.17
CA PHE A 18 -6.32 -6.25 2.98
C PHE A 18 -6.39 -4.93 2.20
N ARG A 19 -6.19 -4.97 0.88
CA ARG A 19 -6.37 -3.80 -0.01
C ARG A 19 -7.78 -3.26 0.01
N ASP A 20 -8.78 -4.14 -0.05
CA ASP A 20 -10.19 -3.75 0.00
C ASP A 20 -10.55 -3.13 1.34
N GLN A 21 -10.03 -3.69 2.43
CA GLN A 21 -10.25 -3.16 3.77
C GLN A 21 -9.67 -1.75 3.92
N ILE A 22 -8.47 -1.50 3.38
CA ILE A 22 -7.89 -0.16 3.34
C ILE A 22 -8.73 0.77 2.47
N ASN A 23 -9.18 0.34 1.28
CA ASN A 23 -10.00 1.20 0.42
C ASN A 23 -11.35 1.55 1.05
N ASN A 24 -12.01 0.59 1.70
CA ASN A 24 -13.22 0.86 2.47
C ASN A 24 -12.95 1.85 3.62
N TRP A 25 -11.79 1.78 4.27
CA TRP A 25 -11.36 2.78 5.23
C TRP A 25 -11.12 4.15 4.57
N CYS A 26 -10.43 4.20 3.43
CA CYS A 26 -10.20 5.42 2.66
C CYS A 26 -11.52 6.11 2.30
N ASP A 27 -12.53 5.34 1.87
CA ASP A 27 -13.87 5.84 1.57
C ASP A 27 -14.54 6.43 2.82
N ARG A 28 -14.42 5.76 3.99
CA ARG A 28 -14.96 6.25 5.28
C ARG A 28 -14.32 7.58 5.69
N VAL A 29 -13.02 7.74 5.50
CA VAL A 29 -12.29 8.98 5.86
C VAL A 29 -12.21 9.99 4.71
N ARG A 30 -12.82 9.69 3.56
CA ARG A 30 -12.87 10.53 2.34
C ARG A 30 -11.49 10.92 1.80
N ILE A 31 -10.59 9.94 1.72
CA ILE A 31 -9.30 10.09 1.05
C ILE A 31 -9.22 9.20 -0.20
N PRO A 32 -8.30 9.48 -1.14
CA PRO A 32 -8.08 8.60 -2.28
C PRO A 32 -7.74 7.17 -1.88
N HIS A 33 -8.15 6.22 -2.71
CA HIS A 33 -7.81 4.80 -2.57
C HIS A 33 -6.30 4.59 -2.55
N ILE A 34 -5.86 3.54 -1.84
CA ILE A 34 -4.45 3.21 -1.75
C ILE A 34 -3.89 2.86 -3.12
N GLN A 35 -2.73 3.42 -3.42
CA GLN A 35 -1.94 3.06 -4.60
C GLN A 35 -0.69 2.32 -4.16
N PHE A 36 -0.10 1.55 -5.08
CA PHE A 36 1.15 0.86 -4.83
C PHE A 36 2.10 1.15 -5.99
N ASN A 37 3.33 1.53 -5.65
CA ASN A 37 4.44 1.47 -6.57
C ASN A 37 5.07 0.10 -6.46
N THR A 38 4.79 -0.74 -7.44
CA THR A 38 5.33 -2.09 -7.50
C THR A 38 6.48 -2.13 -8.50
N SER A 39 7.65 -2.58 -8.04
CA SER A 39 8.86 -2.71 -8.85
C SER A 39 9.39 -4.13 -8.78
N GLU A 40 9.85 -4.63 -9.92
CA GLU A 40 10.63 -5.86 -9.98
C GLU A 40 11.98 -5.63 -9.32
N THR A 41 12.39 -6.54 -8.45
CA THR A 41 13.68 -6.48 -7.79
C THR A 41 14.64 -7.48 -8.39
N THR A 42 15.94 -7.25 -8.18
CA THR A 42 16.99 -8.21 -8.55
C THR A 42 17.10 -9.37 -7.56
N TYR A 43 16.32 -9.36 -6.46
CA TYR A 43 16.36 -10.38 -5.43
C TYR A 43 15.51 -11.59 -5.84
N LEU A 44 15.99 -12.77 -5.48
CA LEU A 44 15.32 -14.04 -5.68
C LEU A 44 14.89 -14.60 -4.31
N ASP A 45 13.81 -15.37 -4.29
CA ASP A 45 13.44 -16.19 -3.13
C ASP A 45 14.37 -17.42 -2.99
N GLU A 46 14.19 -18.18 -1.91
CA GLU A 46 14.96 -19.40 -1.64
C GLU A 46 14.79 -20.48 -2.72
N ALA A 47 13.73 -20.40 -3.52
CA ALA A 47 13.45 -21.29 -4.64
C ALA A 47 13.94 -20.73 -6.00
N GLY A 48 14.57 -19.55 -6.01
CA GLY A 48 15.09 -18.89 -7.21
C GLY A 48 14.07 -18.06 -8.00
N HIS A 49 12.86 -17.83 -7.49
CA HIS A 49 11.86 -16.98 -8.13
C HIS A 49 12.14 -15.51 -7.87
N LYS A 50 11.86 -14.67 -8.87
CA LYS A 50 12.00 -13.21 -8.74
C LYS A 50 11.03 -12.63 -7.73
N LEU A 51 11.52 -11.67 -6.95
CA LEU A 51 10.73 -10.94 -5.98
C LEU A 51 10.29 -9.58 -6.54
N TYR A 52 9.04 -9.25 -6.24
CA TYR A 52 8.45 -7.94 -6.44
C TYR A 52 8.35 -7.24 -5.09
N GLN A 53 8.67 -5.96 -5.10
CA GLN A 53 8.51 -5.06 -3.97
C GLN A 53 7.36 -4.11 -4.27
N ALA A 54 6.43 -3.96 -3.33
CA ALA A 54 5.32 -3.02 -3.41
C ALA A 54 5.44 -1.99 -2.29
N VAL A 55 5.48 -0.73 -2.67
CA VAL A 55 5.56 0.41 -1.77
C VAL A 55 4.19 1.10 -1.72
N PRO A 56 3.53 1.18 -0.56
CA PRO A 56 2.20 1.76 -0.45
C PRO A 56 2.28 3.29 -0.54
N ILE A 57 1.32 3.89 -1.24
CA ILE A 57 1.18 5.33 -1.39
C ILE A 57 -0.16 5.73 -0.80
N LEU A 58 -0.10 6.49 0.29
CA LEU A 58 -1.25 7.10 0.94
C LEU A 58 -0.98 8.57 1.25
N PRO A 59 -2.01 9.42 1.39
CA PRO A 59 -1.86 10.78 1.88
C PRO A 59 -1.21 10.82 3.28
N LYS A 60 -0.30 11.77 3.49
CA LYS A 60 0.37 11.96 4.78
C LYS A 60 -0.62 12.50 5.82
N ILE A 61 -0.66 11.93 7.02
CA ILE A 61 -1.45 12.51 8.13
C ILE A 61 -0.77 13.80 8.63
N ILE A 62 -1.51 14.92 8.64
CA ILE A 62 -1.05 16.23 9.14
C ILE A 62 -1.42 16.39 10.62
N VAL A 63 -2.66 16.05 10.99
CA VAL A 63 -3.18 16.25 12.34
C VAL A 63 -3.93 15.01 12.79
N LEU A 64 -3.47 14.35 13.84
CA LEU A 64 -4.22 13.34 14.58
C LEU A 64 -5.06 14.06 15.65
N GLY A 65 -6.23 14.56 15.27
CA GLY A 65 -7.18 15.12 16.23
C GLY A 65 -7.92 14.00 16.95
N SER A 66 -8.41 14.24 18.17
CA SER A 66 -9.10 13.27 19.02
C SER A 66 -10.25 12.53 18.33
N ASN A 67 -10.88 13.14 17.31
CA ASN A 67 -12.01 12.55 16.58
C ASN A 67 -11.83 12.49 15.04
N ARG A 68 -10.81 13.14 14.46
CA ARG A 68 -10.60 13.16 13.00
C ARG A 68 -9.12 13.33 12.65
N ALA A 69 -8.61 12.40 11.83
CA ALA A 69 -7.33 12.58 11.16
C ALA A 69 -7.49 13.56 9.99
N GLN A 70 -6.61 14.55 9.87
CA GLN A 70 -6.48 15.39 8.68
C GLN A 70 -5.36 14.85 7.82
N TYR A 71 -5.62 14.73 6.52
CA TYR A 71 -4.68 14.19 5.55
C TYR A 71 -4.21 15.28 4.60
N ASP A 72 -2.91 15.29 4.34
CA ASP A 72 -2.31 16.09 3.30
C ASP A 72 -2.51 15.41 1.96
N GLN A 73 -3.41 15.95 1.17
CA GLN A 73 -3.63 15.45 -0.19
C GLN A 73 -2.48 15.79 -1.13
N ARG A 74 -1.55 16.67 -0.74
CA ARG A 74 -0.41 17.09 -1.59
C ARG A 74 0.83 16.22 -1.38
N PHE A 75 0.96 15.59 -0.21
CA PHE A 75 2.13 14.80 0.15
C PHE A 75 1.75 13.36 0.47
N ALA A 76 2.45 12.42 -0.16
CA ALA A 76 2.37 11.03 0.23
C ALA A 76 3.06 10.81 1.59
N MET A 77 2.57 9.84 2.36
CA MET A 77 3.29 9.31 3.50
C MET A 77 4.62 8.75 3.03
N VAL A 78 5.64 8.83 3.89
CA VAL A 78 6.91 8.15 3.66
C VAL A 78 6.78 6.75 4.26
N PRO A 79 6.69 5.69 3.44
CA PRO A 79 6.59 4.33 3.95
C PRO A 79 7.90 3.90 4.59
N THR A 80 7.79 3.21 5.72
CA THR A 80 8.92 2.52 6.36
C THR A 80 9.08 1.12 5.78
N ASP A 81 10.24 0.49 5.97
CA ASP A 81 10.50 -0.89 5.51
C ASP A 81 9.47 -1.89 6.02
N ALA A 82 8.90 -1.64 7.20
CA ALA A 82 7.85 -2.45 7.79
C ALA A 82 6.53 -2.41 6.98
N GLN A 83 6.29 -1.38 6.17
CA GLN A 83 5.08 -1.18 5.37
C GLN A 83 5.27 -1.63 3.90
N ILE A 84 6.51 -1.88 3.51
CA ILE A 84 6.85 -2.40 2.20
C ILE A 84 6.45 -3.88 2.13
N GLY A 85 5.72 -4.25 1.08
CA GLY A 85 5.32 -5.62 0.82
C GLY A 85 6.26 -6.30 -0.16
N TRP A 86 6.54 -7.57 0.10
CA TRP A 86 7.34 -8.43 -0.79
C TRP A 86 6.49 -9.59 -1.27
N GLY A 87 6.66 -10.02 -2.52
CA GLY A 87 5.96 -11.18 -3.03
C GLY A 87 6.53 -11.71 -4.34
N THR A 88 6.22 -12.95 -4.66
CA THR A 88 6.62 -13.61 -5.93
C THR A 88 5.80 -13.13 -7.13
N SER A 89 4.82 -12.26 -6.91
CA SER A 89 4.06 -11.56 -7.95
C SER A 89 3.70 -10.16 -7.48
N THR A 90 3.40 -9.28 -8.42
CA THR A 90 2.94 -7.90 -8.13
C THR A 90 1.73 -7.89 -7.21
N ARG A 91 0.71 -8.72 -7.52
CA ARG A 91 -0.51 -8.83 -6.71
C ARG A 91 -0.21 -9.29 -5.28
N LYS A 92 0.70 -10.25 -5.09
CA LYS A 92 1.08 -10.74 -3.77
C LYS A 92 1.86 -9.70 -2.96
N ALA A 93 2.77 -8.97 -3.61
CA ALA A 93 3.53 -7.90 -2.97
C ALA A 93 2.60 -6.77 -2.50
N GLU A 94 1.65 -6.36 -3.34
CA GLU A 94 0.66 -5.32 -3.01
C GLU A 94 -0.23 -5.74 -1.83
N GLU A 95 -0.66 -7.00 -1.80
CA GLU A 95 -1.47 -7.56 -0.71
C GLU A 95 -0.70 -7.64 0.61
N ASN A 96 0.56 -8.06 0.56
CA ASN A 96 1.44 -8.09 1.74
C ASN A 96 1.76 -6.67 2.24
N SER A 97 1.93 -5.71 1.33
CA SER A 97 2.11 -4.30 1.71
C SER A 97 0.87 -3.73 2.39
N ALA A 98 -0.31 -4.05 1.85
CA ALA A 98 -1.60 -3.67 2.45
C ALA A 98 -1.76 -4.25 3.87
N GLN A 99 -1.43 -5.53 4.06
CA GLN A 99 -1.44 -6.18 5.37
C GLN A 99 -0.50 -5.47 6.36
N ASN A 100 0.74 -5.23 5.92
CA ASN A 100 1.76 -4.57 6.73
C ASN A 100 1.34 -3.15 7.15
N LEU A 101 0.73 -2.41 6.23
CA LEU A 101 0.21 -1.08 6.50
C LEU A 101 -0.92 -1.11 7.54
N MET A 102 -1.84 -2.08 7.45
CA MET A 102 -2.88 -2.29 8.47
C MET A 102 -2.27 -2.61 9.83
N MET A 103 -1.27 -3.48 9.88
CA MET A 103 -0.57 -3.83 11.13
C MET A 103 0.21 -2.67 11.73
N SER A 104 0.68 -1.71 10.91
CA SER A 104 1.41 -0.54 11.39
C SER A 104 0.56 0.47 12.18
N GLY A 105 -0.76 0.29 12.24
CA GLY A 105 -1.69 1.21 12.92
C GLY A 105 -1.90 2.54 12.18
N TYR A 106 -1.37 2.67 10.96
CA TYR A 106 -1.55 3.87 10.13
C TYR A 106 -3.02 4.03 9.67
N CYS A 107 -3.69 2.90 9.42
CA CYS A 107 -5.12 2.84 9.12
C CYS A 107 -5.86 2.31 10.36
N CYS A 108 -6.62 3.17 11.05
CA CYS A 108 -7.50 2.74 12.13
C CYS A 108 -8.82 2.22 11.52
N ILE A 109 -8.96 0.90 11.40
CA ILE A 109 -10.17 0.25 10.84
C ILE A 109 -11.32 0.25 11.83
#